data_AF-A0A147ES89-F1
#
_entry.id   AF-A0A147ES89-F1
#
_cell.length_a   1.000
_cell.length_b   1.000
_cell.length_c   1.000
_cell.angle_alpha   90.00
_cell.angle_beta   90.00
_cell.angle_gamma   90.00
#
_symmetry.space_group_name_H-M   'P 1'
#
loop_
_entity.id
_entity.type
_entity.pdbx_description
1 polymer ?
#
loop_
_entity_poly.entity_id
_entity_poly.type
_entity_poly.pdbx_seq_one_letter_code
_entity_poly.pdbx_strand_id
1 'polypeptide(L)'
;MSKFTRSADASHRLSLAAMEEASRVGLRTADIEHLLLALVIDRDRAGSVLRSHGLTLDATRAGIAAQHAAHLAVIGVSTQGPEAGRIVFHETDGYAWSDRAQRIFSRANGRGKAGDAVAVLRELLAEPSGFIDAVLTGVGASRAAIERDLAAPAPRTGAAARRGSSALAGTTEAFIPAPVAEVWALLSDPARMPEWQPSIASVSAHPEPAERPEPAAGGSAERGASVEHGRVWNARATTTRPDGSELKVGEAFRRLRAELLVHDPARRVSWRLAFPDAPQANSRAFDIRLSPEDGGTRLRIDFAWERPAGGARRGRLLGPLLGVLLRPAHRLLVWVQLSQLVSSISRAFR
;
A
#
# COMPACT_ATOMS: atom_id res chain seq x y z
N MET A 1 11.02 9.29 13.56
CA MET A 1 11.61 7.98 13.15
C MET A 1 13.12 8.15 13.11
N SER A 2 13.89 7.21 13.65
CA SER A 2 15.36 7.21 13.56
C SER A 2 15.80 6.89 12.11
N LYS A 3 17.07 7.19 11.75
CA LYS A 3 17.64 6.81 10.46
C LYS A 3 17.43 5.32 10.15
N PHE A 4 17.75 4.46 11.12
CA PHE A 4 17.58 3.02 10.99
C PHE A 4 16.14 2.63 10.64
N THR A 5 15.14 3.17 11.35
CA THR A 5 13.73 2.86 11.08
C THR A 5 13.26 3.33 9.70
N ARG A 6 13.75 4.47 9.20
CA ARG A 6 13.42 4.94 7.85
C ARG A 6 14.06 4.08 6.77
N SER A 7 15.32 3.71 6.96
CA SER A 7 16.05 2.84 6.03
C SER A 7 15.44 1.45 5.96
N ALA A 8 15.07 0.87 7.10
CA ALA A 8 14.39 -0.42 7.15
C ALA A 8 13.01 -0.37 6.46
N ASP A 9 12.22 0.69 6.70
CA ASP A 9 10.91 0.88 6.05
C ASP A 9 11.03 1.04 4.52
N ALA A 10 11.95 1.89 4.06
CA ALA A 10 12.21 2.07 2.63
C ALA A 10 12.70 0.76 1.98
N SER A 11 13.67 0.08 2.61
CA SER A 11 14.22 -1.18 2.08
C SER A 11 13.15 -2.26 2.01
N HIS A 12 12.28 -2.37 3.02
CA HIS A 12 11.18 -3.31 3.03
C HIS A 12 10.16 -3.03 1.91
N ARG A 13 9.71 -1.78 1.77
CA ARG A 13 8.75 -1.39 0.73
C ARG A 13 9.31 -1.60 -0.67
N LEU A 14 10.52 -1.14 -0.93
CA LEU A 14 11.16 -1.27 -2.24
C LEU A 14 11.44 -2.72 -2.59
N SER A 15 11.86 -3.55 -1.61
CA SER A 15 12.06 -4.98 -1.84
C SER A 15 10.77 -5.70 -2.15
N LEU A 16 9.71 -5.46 -1.40
CA LEU A 16 8.43 -6.10 -1.68
C LEU A 16 7.92 -5.73 -3.08
N ALA A 17 7.91 -4.44 -3.42
CA ALA A 17 7.48 -3.97 -4.73
C ALA A 17 8.34 -4.54 -5.89
N ALA A 18 9.67 -4.53 -5.75
CA ALA A 18 10.56 -5.02 -6.79
C ALA A 18 10.43 -6.53 -7.01
N MET A 19 10.28 -7.31 -5.93
CA MET A 19 10.09 -8.76 -6.05
C MET A 19 8.73 -9.12 -6.64
N GLU A 20 7.68 -8.33 -6.34
CA GLU A 20 6.40 -8.46 -7.02
C GLU A 20 6.53 -8.22 -8.53
N GLU A 21 7.23 -7.17 -8.96
CA GLU A 21 7.47 -6.89 -10.38
C GLU A 21 8.31 -7.98 -11.06
N ALA A 22 9.37 -8.47 -10.41
CA ALA A 22 10.17 -9.58 -10.93
C ALA A 22 9.32 -10.84 -11.10
N SER A 23 8.43 -11.13 -10.15
CA SER A 23 7.56 -12.30 -10.20
C SER A 23 6.60 -12.29 -11.40
N ARG A 24 6.20 -11.11 -11.90
CA ARG A 24 5.29 -10.99 -13.06
C ARG A 24 5.89 -11.60 -14.32
N VAL A 25 7.20 -11.50 -14.49
CA VAL A 25 7.92 -12.04 -15.64
C VAL A 25 8.58 -13.39 -15.32
N GLY A 26 8.13 -14.06 -14.27
CA GLY A 26 8.62 -15.39 -13.86
C GLY A 26 10.00 -15.38 -13.19
N LEU A 27 10.56 -14.21 -12.86
CA LEU A 27 11.88 -14.11 -12.26
C LEU A 27 11.81 -14.29 -10.74
N ARG A 28 12.81 -14.99 -10.19
CA ARG A 28 13.07 -15.11 -8.74
C ARG A 28 14.22 -14.22 -8.27
N THR A 29 14.91 -13.58 -9.19
CA THR A 29 15.95 -12.60 -8.89
C THR A 29 15.49 -11.23 -9.35
N ALA A 30 15.27 -10.31 -8.41
CA ALA A 30 15.05 -8.91 -8.76
C ALA A 30 16.40 -8.22 -8.97
N ASP A 31 16.44 -7.34 -9.96
CA ASP A 31 17.60 -6.53 -10.33
C ASP A 31 17.22 -5.04 -10.37
N ILE A 32 18.13 -4.18 -10.82
CA ILE A 32 18.01 -2.72 -10.82
C ILE A 32 16.80 -2.18 -11.62
N GLU A 33 16.33 -2.86 -12.66
CA GLU A 33 15.12 -2.48 -13.39
C GLU A 33 13.85 -2.68 -12.54
N HIS A 34 13.83 -3.73 -11.72
CA HIS A 34 12.76 -4.00 -10.76
C HIS A 34 12.81 -3.01 -9.60
N LEU A 35 14.01 -2.59 -9.20
CA LEU A 35 14.20 -1.51 -8.23
C LEU A 35 13.71 -0.17 -8.79
N LEU A 36 13.94 0.13 -10.07
CA LEU A 36 13.41 1.33 -10.72
C LEU A 36 11.87 1.33 -10.69
N LEU A 37 11.24 0.22 -11.08
CA LEU A 37 9.79 0.06 -11.01
C LEU A 37 9.25 0.25 -9.59
N ALA A 38 9.92 -0.33 -8.59
CA ALA A 38 9.57 -0.15 -7.19
C ALA A 38 9.67 1.31 -6.73
N LEU A 39 10.70 2.05 -7.17
CA LEU A 39 10.85 3.47 -6.88
C LEU A 39 9.76 4.31 -7.56
N VAL A 40 9.36 3.97 -8.79
CA VAL A 40 8.30 4.68 -9.54
C VAL A 40 6.95 4.58 -8.82
N ILE A 41 6.63 3.42 -8.24
CA ILE A 41 5.38 3.24 -7.47
C ILE A 41 5.51 3.62 -6.00
N ASP A 42 6.69 4.08 -5.58
CA ASP A 42 6.91 4.52 -4.21
C ASP A 42 6.18 5.84 -3.94
N ARG A 43 5.54 5.93 -2.78
CA ARG A 43 4.82 7.14 -2.36
C ARG A 43 5.76 8.29 -1.98
N ASP A 44 7.01 7.99 -1.63
CA ASP A 44 7.93 9.00 -1.13
C ASP A 44 8.41 9.91 -2.27
N ARG A 45 9.19 10.92 -1.88
CA ARG A 45 9.74 11.93 -2.79
C ARG A 45 10.44 11.34 -4.02
N ALA A 46 11.14 10.21 -3.88
CA ALA A 46 11.82 9.58 -5.00
C ALA A 46 10.83 9.21 -6.12
N GLY A 47 9.75 8.52 -5.79
CA GLY A 47 8.71 8.16 -6.76
C GLY A 47 7.97 9.38 -7.30
N SER A 48 7.62 10.35 -6.43
CA SER A 48 6.97 11.59 -6.88
C SER A 48 7.81 12.36 -7.90
N VAL A 49 9.13 12.49 -7.69
CA VAL A 49 10.02 13.12 -8.67
C VAL A 49 10.12 12.29 -9.95
N LEU A 50 10.26 10.96 -9.88
CA LEU A 50 10.28 10.15 -11.10
C LEU A 50 9.01 10.34 -11.94
N ARG A 51 7.84 10.33 -11.30
CA ARG A 51 6.55 10.52 -11.98
C ARG A 51 6.37 11.92 -12.55
N SER A 52 6.85 12.96 -11.87
CA SER A 52 6.82 14.33 -12.42
C SER A 52 7.71 14.49 -13.66
N HIS A 53 8.68 13.60 -13.86
CA HIS A 53 9.52 13.48 -15.06
C HIS A 53 8.98 12.47 -16.08
N GLY A 54 7.72 12.04 -15.96
CA GLY A 54 7.05 11.17 -16.94
C GLY A 54 7.28 9.68 -16.76
N LEU A 55 8.02 9.24 -15.73
CA LEU A 55 8.13 7.82 -15.41
C LEU A 55 6.85 7.33 -14.73
N THR A 56 5.84 6.96 -15.52
CA THR A 56 4.71 6.16 -15.04
C THR A 56 5.13 4.69 -14.96
N LEU A 57 4.34 3.85 -14.26
CA LEU A 57 4.62 2.41 -14.20
C LEU A 57 4.68 1.80 -15.59
N ASP A 58 3.70 2.09 -16.44
CA ASP A 58 3.62 1.55 -17.80
C ASP A 58 4.73 2.09 -18.71
N ALA A 59 5.03 3.38 -18.65
CA ALA A 59 6.13 3.96 -19.43
C ALA A 59 7.49 3.35 -19.03
N THR A 60 7.68 3.12 -17.73
CA THR A 60 8.91 2.49 -17.21
C THR A 60 9.00 1.03 -17.63
N ARG A 61 7.92 0.25 -17.54
CA ARG A 61 7.87 -1.15 -18.02
C ARG A 61 8.16 -1.22 -19.52
N ALA A 62 7.55 -0.34 -20.31
CA ALA A 62 7.78 -0.27 -21.75
C ALA A 62 9.23 0.10 -22.08
N GLY A 63 9.81 1.07 -21.37
CA GLY A 63 11.21 1.46 -21.53
C GLY A 63 12.19 0.32 -21.21
N ILE A 64 11.94 -0.43 -20.14
CA ILE A 64 12.73 -1.62 -19.76
C ILE A 64 12.63 -2.70 -20.85
N ALA A 65 11.42 -3.02 -21.30
CA ALA A 65 11.20 -4.01 -22.35
C ALA A 65 11.90 -3.62 -23.67
N ALA A 66 11.85 -2.34 -24.04
CA ALA A 66 12.53 -1.82 -25.21
C ALA A 66 14.07 -1.96 -25.10
N GLN A 67 14.65 -1.70 -23.93
CA GLN A 67 16.09 -1.88 -23.72
C GLN A 67 16.51 -3.36 -23.77
N HIS A 68 15.73 -4.26 -23.17
CA HIS A 68 15.98 -5.70 -23.28
C HIS A 68 15.91 -6.17 -24.74
N ALA A 69 14.90 -5.74 -25.50
CA ALA A 69 14.78 -6.06 -26.92
C ALA A 69 15.96 -5.52 -27.74
N ALA A 70 16.40 -4.29 -27.47
CA ALA A 70 17.57 -3.70 -28.14
C ALA A 70 18.86 -4.48 -27.87
N HIS A 71 19.09 -4.91 -26.62
CA HIS A 71 20.26 -5.73 -26.27
C HIS A 71 20.25 -7.10 -26.96
N LEU A 72 19.08 -7.75 -27.05
CA LEU A 72 18.95 -9.02 -27.77
C LEU A 72 19.14 -8.86 -29.28
N ALA A 73 18.66 -7.75 -29.85
CA ALA A 73 18.83 -7.47 -31.27
C ALA A 73 20.32 -7.33 -31.67
N VAL A 74 21.16 -6.79 -30.78
CA VAL A 74 22.62 -6.67 -31.01
C VAL A 74 23.28 -8.05 -31.22
N ILE A 75 22.77 -9.10 -30.56
CA ILE A 75 23.27 -10.48 -30.70
C ILE A 75 22.48 -11.29 -31.74
N GLY A 76 21.64 -10.63 -32.55
CA GLY A 76 20.85 -11.27 -33.60
C GLY A 76 19.64 -12.06 -33.10
N VAL A 77 19.25 -11.90 -31.84
CA VAL A 77 18.08 -12.58 -31.25
C VAL A 77 16.88 -11.65 -31.32
N SER A 78 15.83 -12.08 -32.03
CA SER A 78 14.53 -11.43 -32.01
C SER A 78 13.52 -12.37 -31.37
N THR A 79 13.31 -12.21 -30.06
CA THR A 79 12.29 -12.94 -29.31
C THR A 79 11.36 -11.94 -28.65
N GLN A 80 10.06 -12.24 -28.65
CA GLN A 80 9.16 -11.56 -27.74
C GLN A 80 9.58 -11.90 -26.31
N GLY A 81 9.75 -10.87 -25.48
CA GLY A 81 10.12 -11.05 -24.08
C GLY A 81 9.09 -11.91 -23.33
N PRO A 82 9.42 -12.42 -22.13
CA PRO A 82 8.47 -13.17 -21.33
C PRO A 82 7.18 -12.35 -21.12
N GLU A 83 6.03 -12.99 -21.35
CA GLU A 83 4.73 -12.37 -21.15
C GLU A 83 4.55 -12.03 -19.66
N ALA A 84 4.14 -10.79 -19.38
CA ALA A 84 3.91 -10.35 -18.02
C ALA A 84 2.62 -10.98 -17.48
N GLY A 85 2.77 -11.88 -16.52
CA GLY A 85 1.66 -12.53 -15.82
C GLY A 85 1.26 -11.82 -14.53
N ARG A 86 0.40 -12.50 -13.76
CA ARG A 86 -0.01 -12.10 -12.41
C ARG A 86 1.19 -12.10 -11.45
N ILE A 87 1.15 -11.23 -10.44
CA ILE A 87 2.11 -11.23 -9.33
C ILE A 87 1.95 -12.51 -8.50
N VAL A 88 3.00 -13.33 -8.42
CA VAL A 88 3.05 -14.62 -7.67
C VAL A 88 4.06 -14.62 -6.52
N PHE A 89 4.68 -13.48 -6.22
CA PHE A 89 5.69 -13.32 -5.16
C PHE A 89 5.26 -13.88 -3.79
N HIS A 90 3.97 -13.79 -3.46
CA HIS A 90 3.42 -14.18 -2.17
C HIS A 90 2.93 -15.64 -2.13
N GLU A 91 3.07 -16.37 -3.25
CA GLU A 91 2.67 -17.77 -3.41
C GLU A 91 3.89 -18.69 -3.53
N THR A 92 5.09 -18.12 -3.64
CA THR A 92 6.30 -18.87 -3.98
C THR A 92 7.51 -18.33 -3.23
N ASP A 93 8.55 -19.16 -3.09
CA ASP A 93 9.75 -18.84 -2.29
C ASP A 93 11.01 -18.57 -3.13
N GLY A 94 12.14 -18.32 -2.47
CA GLY A 94 13.46 -18.27 -3.11
C GLY A 94 13.78 -16.97 -3.82
N TYR A 95 13.10 -15.87 -3.45
CA TYR A 95 13.36 -14.55 -4.01
C TYR A 95 14.66 -13.95 -3.47
N ALA A 96 15.49 -13.45 -4.39
CA ALA A 96 16.77 -12.83 -4.07
C ALA A 96 17.01 -11.56 -4.89
N TRP A 97 17.91 -10.72 -4.41
CA TRP A 97 18.42 -9.57 -5.17
C TRP A 97 19.68 -9.97 -5.95
N SER A 98 19.83 -9.46 -7.16
CA SER A 98 21.09 -9.50 -7.90
C SER A 98 22.20 -8.82 -7.08
N ASP A 99 23.46 -9.22 -7.29
CA ASP A 99 24.61 -8.58 -6.63
C ASP A 99 24.67 -7.07 -6.93
N ARG A 100 24.22 -6.68 -8.14
CA ARG A 100 24.20 -5.28 -8.57
C ARG A 100 23.17 -4.48 -7.80
N ALA A 101 21.94 -4.98 -7.67
CA ALA A 101 20.91 -4.34 -6.87
C ALA A 101 21.27 -4.31 -5.37
N GLN A 102 21.88 -5.38 -4.84
CA GLN A 102 22.40 -5.40 -3.46
C GLN A 102 23.42 -4.28 -3.23
N ARG A 103 24.36 -4.07 -4.17
CA ARG A 103 25.33 -2.97 -4.07
C ARG A 103 24.66 -1.59 -4.01
N ILE A 104 23.55 -1.38 -4.72
CA ILE A 104 22.77 -0.13 -4.65
C ILE A 104 22.26 0.10 -3.22
N PHE A 105 21.62 -0.90 -2.60
CA PHE A 105 21.15 -0.79 -1.22
C PHE A 105 22.28 -0.59 -0.21
N SER A 106 23.38 -1.33 -0.34
CA SER A 106 24.54 -1.19 0.55
C SER A 106 25.12 0.22 0.47
N ARG A 107 25.28 0.76 -0.74
CA ARG A 107 25.80 2.12 -0.93
C ARG A 107 24.83 3.19 -0.43
N ALA A 108 23.53 3.02 -0.62
CA ALA A 108 22.50 3.97 -0.14
C ALA A 108 22.45 4.04 1.39
N ASN A 109 22.78 2.93 2.07
CA ASN A 109 22.86 2.83 3.53
C ASN A 109 24.23 3.24 4.11
N GLY A 110 25.20 3.58 3.26
CA GLY A 110 26.55 3.97 3.64
C GLY A 110 26.63 5.19 4.57
N ARG A 111 27.84 5.44 5.09
CA ARG A 111 28.12 6.57 5.99
C ARG A 111 27.78 7.90 5.29
N GLY A 112 27.09 8.79 6.01
CA GLY A 112 26.67 10.11 5.50
C GLY A 112 25.38 10.12 4.67
N LYS A 113 24.81 8.97 4.32
CA LYS A 113 23.55 8.89 3.55
C LYS A 113 22.34 8.63 4.45
N ALA A 114 21.15 9.00 3.98
CA ALA A 114 19.90 8.84 4.73
C ALA A 114 19.38 7.40 4.75
N GLY A 115 19.73 6.59 3.75
CA GLY A 115 19.22 5.23 3.57
C GLY A 115 17.75 5.15 3.18
N ASP A 116 17.13 6.27 2.81
CA ASP A 116 15.75 6.35 2.33
C ASP A 116 15.65 6.12 0.81
N ALA A 117 14.43 6.13 0.27
CA ALA A 117 14.20 5.94 -1.17
C ALA A 117 14.94 6.96 -2.04
N VAL A 118 15.17 8.20 -1.55
CA VAL A 118 15.95 9.22 -2.27
C VAL A 118 17.42 8.82 -2.34
N ALA A 119 18.00 8.31 -1.25
CA ALA A 119 19.35 7.79 -1.25
C ALA A 119 19.50 6.61 -2.22
N VAL A 120 18.51 5.70 -2.26
CA VAL A 120 18.49 4.57 -3.20
C VAL A 120 18.41 5.04 -4.64
N LEU A 121 17.52 5.99 -4.96
CA LEU A 121 17.41 6.55 -6.32
C LEU A 121 18.71 7.21 -6.77
N ARG A 122 19.40 7.96 -5.89
CA ARG A 122 20.70 8.57 -6.23
C ARG A 122 21.76 7.53 -6.60
N GLU A 123 21.83 6.42 -5.85
CA GLU A 123 22.75 5.34 -6.19
C GLU A 123 22.37 4.64 -7.48
N LEU A 124 21.07 4.48 -7.75
CA LEU A 124 20.56 3.88 -8.98
C LEU A 124 20.87 4.75 -10.21
N LEU A 125 20.73 6.07 -10.10
CA LEU A 125 21.10 7.00 -11.18
C LEU A 125 22.61 6.99 -11.43
N ALA A 126 23.43 6.80 -10.39
CA ALA A 126 24.89 6.72 -10.50
C ALA A 126 25.40 5.33 -10.94
N GLU A 127 24.51 4.42 -11.31
CA GLU A 127 24.88 3.07 -11.71
C GLU A 127 25.59 3.08 -13.10
N PRO A 128 26.74 2.39 -13.26
CA PRO A 128 27.63 2.57 -14.41
C PRO A 128 27.24 1.86 -15.71
N SER A 129 26.23 0.98 -15.73
CA SER A 129 25.91 0.20 -16.95
C SER A 129 25.30 1.02 -18.09
N GLY A 130 24.81 2.23 -17.80
CA GLY A 130 24.02 3.03 -18.74
C GLY A 130 22.58 2.57 -18.95
N PHE A 131 22.16 1.42 -18.38
CA PHE A 131 20.80 0.90 -18.56
C PHE A 131 19.72 1.86 -18.06
N ILE A 132 19.89 2.40 -16.85
CA ILE A 132 18.93 3.33 -16.26
C ILE A 132 18.85 4.62 -17.08
N ASP A 133 20.00 5.17 -17.49
CA ASP A 133 20.04 6.37 -18.34
C ASP A 133 19.35 6.13 -19.69
N ALA A 134 19.47 4.93 -20.26
CA ALA A 134 18.80 4.56 -21.51
C ALA A 134 17.27 4.46 -21.33
N VAL A 135 16.79 3.92 -20.20
CA VAL A 135 15.34 3.91 -19.86
C VAL A 135 14.82 5.33 -19.67
N LEU A 136 15.55 6.18 -18.93
CA LEU A 136 15.19 7.58 -18.73
C LEU A 136 15.08 8.34 -20.06
N THR A 137 16.08 8.18 -20.92
CA THR A 137 16.10 8.81 -22.25
C THR A 137 14.90 8.35 -23.09
N GLY A 138 14.55 7.06 -23.01
CA GLY A 138 13.41 6.49 -23.74
C GLY A 138 12.06 7.11 -23.38
N VAL A 139 11.88 7.58 -22.14
CA VAL A 139 10.67 8.30 -21.70
C VAL A 139 10.80 9.82 -21.79
N GLY A 140 11.92 10.33 -22.32
CA GLY A 140 12.19 11.77 -22.41
C GLY A 140 12.63 12.42 -21.09
N ALA A 141 12.97 11.63 -20.07
CA ALA A 141 13.43 12.14 -18.78
C ALA A 141 14.94 12.41 -18.80
N SER A 142 15.36 13.44 -18.05
CA SER A 142 16.77 13.82 -17.91
C SER A 142 17.27 13.48 -16.51
N ARG A 143 18.34 12.68 -16.41
CA ARG A 143 19.00 12.37 -15.13
C ARG A 143 19.38 13.64 -14.37
N ALA A 144 19.97 14.62 -15.05
CA ALA A 144 20.38 15.88 -14.43
C ALA A 144 19.18 16.69 -13.91
N ALA A 145 18.04 16.64 -14.60
CA ALA A 145 16.81 17.27 -14.14
C ALA A 145 16.24 16.57 -12.89
N ILE A 146 16.22 15.24 -12.89
CA ILE A 146 15.81 14.44 -11.71
C ILE A 146 16.72 14.73 -10.52
N GLU A 147 18.05 14.72 -10.69
CA GLU A 147 19.00 15.01 -9.62
C GLU A 147 18.81 16.42 -9.03
N ARG A 148 18.54 17.41 -9.89
CA ARG A 148 18.23 18.78 -9.47
C ARG A 148 16.96 18.83 -8.62
N ASP A 149 15.90 18.16 -9.06
CA ASP A 149 14.62 18.16 -8.35
C ASP A 149 14.66 17.34 -7.06
N LEU A 150 15.54 16.35 -6.95
CA LEU A 150 15.84 15.66 -5.69
C LEU A 150 16.67 16.53 -4.72
N ALA A 151 17.47 17.48 -5.23
CA ALA A 151 18.25 18.40 -4.42
C ALA A 151 17.43 19.59 -3.89
N ALA A 152 16.30 19.93 -4.55
CA ALA A 152 15.41 21.00 -4.11
C ALA A 152 14.91 20.78 -2.65
N PRO A 153 14.49 21.83 -1.93
CA PRO A 153 13.78 21.64 -0.66
C PRO A 153 12.49 20.86 -0.90
N ALA A 154 12.18 19.88 -0.04
CA ALA A 154 10.88 19.23 -0.11
C ALA A 154 9.78 20.27 0.16
N PRO A 155 8.69 20.30 -0.64
CA PRO A 155 7.57 21.18 -0.36
C PRO A 155 7.05 20.87 1.05
N ARG A 156 6.77 21.92 1.82
CA ARG A 156 6.20 21.79 3.17
C ARG A 156 4.76 21.34 3.03
N THR A 157 4.52 20.04 2.90
CA THR A 157 3.18 19.47 3.00
C THR A 157 2.61 19.82 4.37
N GLY A 158 1.48 20.54 4.38
CA GLY A 158 0.83 21.03 5.59
C GLY A 158 0.68 19.93 6.64
N ALA A 159 0.99 20.26 7.89
CA ALA A 159 0.94 19.34 9.02
C ALA A 159 -0.46 18.69 9.07
N ALA A 160 -0.54 17.42 8.66
CA ALA A 160 -1.76 16.64 8.80
C ALA A 160 -2.17 16.68 10.28
N ALA A 161 -3.38 17.18 10.55
CA ALA A 161 -3.95 17.21 11.89
C ALA A 161 -3.86 15.80 12.48
N ARG A 162 -2.97 15.62 13.45
CA ARG A 162 -2.82 14.35 14.18
C ARG A 162 -4.10 14.15 14.98
N ARG A 163 -5.07 13.42 14.44
CA ARG A 163 -6.12 12.83 15.28
C ARG A 163 -5.41 12.01 16.36
N GLY A 164 -5.87 12.15 17.60
CA GLY A 164 -5.19 11.65 18.80
C GLY A 164 -4.65 10.23 18.61
N SER A 165 -3.36 10.04 18.86
CA SER A 165 -2.71 8.75 18.64
C SER A 165 -3.14 7.75 19.71
N SER A 166 -4.26 7.06 19.50
CA SER A 166 -4.53 5.82 20.20
C SER A 166 -3.47 4.79 19.79
N ALA A 167 -3.00 3.96 20.72
CA ALA A 167 -2.09 2.85 20.40
C ALA A 167 -2.73 1.81 19.48
N LEU A 168 -4.05 1.89 19.28
CA LEU A 168 -4.85 1.01 18.43
C LEU A 168 -5.25 1.68 17.11
N ALA A 169 -4.63 2.79 16.75
CA ALA A 169 -4.87 3.50 15.51
C ALA A 169 -3.55 3.82 14.81
N GLY A 170 -3.60 3.95 13.50
CA GLY A 170 -2.46 4.29 12.66
C GLY A 170 -2.89 4.93 11.36
N THR A 171 -1.94 5.61 10.73
CA THR A 171 -2.13 6.16 9.39
C THR A 171 -0.97 5.70 8.51
N THR A 172 -1.28 5.40 7.26
CA THR A 172 -0.30 5.22 6.19
C THR A 172 -0.75 5.97 4.95
N GLU A 173 0.20 6.22 4.06
CA GLU A 173 -0.08 6.77 2.73
C GLU A 173 0.40 5.76 1.68
N ALA A 174 -0.09 5.85 0.45
CA ALA A 174 0.36 4.99 -0.64
C ALA A 174 0.17 5.73 -1.95
N PHE A 175 0.94 5.33 -2.95
CA PHE A 175 0.70 5.71 -4.34
C PHE A 175 0.15 4.50 -5.09
N ILE A 176 -0.90 4.72 -5.89
CA ILE A 176 -1.52 3.70 -6.73
C ILE A 176 -1.41 4.17 -8.18
N PRO A 177 -0.82 3.36 -9.09
CA PRO A 177 -0.60 3.74 -10.48
C PRO A 177 -1.89 3.62 -11.32
N ALA A 178 -2.99 4.17 -10.83
CA ALA A 178 -4.29 4.16 -11.50
C ALA A 178 -5.05 5.47 -11.26
N PRO A 179 -5.96 5.87 -12.16
CA PRO A 179 -6.81 7.05 -12.00
C PRO A 179 -7.70 6.97 -10.76
N VAL A 180 -8.00 8.15 -10.16
CA VAL A 180 -8.82 8.26 -8.94
C VAL A 180 -10.17 7.55 -9.09
N ALA A 181 -10.78 7.64 -10.27
CA ALA A 181 -12.08 7.03 -10.55
C ALA A 181 -12.03 5.49 -10.47
N GLU A 182 -10.96 4.87 -10.95
CA GLU A 182 -10.78 3.42 -10.92
C GLU A 182 -10.45 2.93 -9.50
N VAL A 183 -9.59 3.67 -8.80
CA VAL A 183 -9.29 3.42 -7.38
C VAL A 183 -10.55 3.53 -6.53
N TRP A 184 -11.36 4.56 -6.79
CA TRP A 184 -12.65 4.72 -6.13
C TRP A 184 -13.60 3.56 -6.41
N ALA A 185 -13.74 3.15 -7.67
CA ALA A 185 -14.62 2.05 -8.07
C ALA A 185 -14.24 0.73 -7.37
N LEU A 186 -12.94 0.45 -7.20
CA LEU A 186 -12.48 -0.72 -6.43
C LEU A 186 -12.86 -0.61 -4.94
N LEU A 187 -12.57 0.53 -4.32
CA LEU A 187 -12.65 0.68 -2.86
C LEU A 187 -14.08 0.91 -2.33
N SER A 188 -14.97 1.42 -3.17
CA SER A 188 -16.37 1.68 -2.83
C SER A 188 -17.29 0.50 -3.10
N ASP A 189 -16.89 -0.45 -3.94
CA ASP A 189 -17.68 -1.63 -4.25
C ASP A 189 -17.48 -2.73 -3.19
N PRO A 190 -18.52 -3.10 -2.40
CA PRO A 190 -18.43 -4.17 -1.42
C PRO A 190 -18.12 -5.54 -2.05
N ALA A 191 -18.56 -5.80 -3.29
CA ALA A 191 -18.30 -7.07 -3.97
C ALA A 191 -16.81 -7.25 -4.29
N ARG A 192 -16.08 -6.14 -4.49
CA ARG A 192 -14.64 -6.11 -4.76
C ARG A 192 -13.78 -5.99 -3.50
N MET A 193 -14.39 -5.90 -2.32
CA MET A 193 -13.68 -5.87 -1.04
C MET A 193 -12.64 -7.01 -0.85
N PRO A 194 -12.89 -8.26 -1.28
CA PRO A 194 -11.89 -9.33 -1.19
C PRO A 194 -10.60 -9.05 -1.98
N GLU A 195 -10.64 -8.23 -3.04
CA GLU A 195 -9.46 -7.90 -3.84
C GLU A 195 -8.46 -7.03 -3.06
N TRP A 196 -8.95 -6.22 -2.12
CA TRP A 196 -8.13 -5.23 -1.41
C TRP A 196 -8.06 -5.41 0.11
N GLN A 197 -8.98 -6.14 0.73
CA GLN A 197 -8.97 -6.45 2.16
C GLN A 197 -8.65 -7.94 2.40
N PRO A 198 -7.36 -8.30 2.66
CA PRO A 198 -6.90 -9.68 2.76
C PRO A 198 -7.62 -10.58 3.76
N SER A 199 -8.24 -10.01 4.79
CA SER A 199 -8.98 -10.75 5.81
C SER A 199 -10.39 -11.16 5.39
N ILE A 200 -10.86 -10.73 4.22
CA ILE A 200 -12.20 -11.03 3.69
C ILE A 200 -12.06 -11.91 2.44
N ALA A 201 -12.69 -13.08 2.46
CA ALA A 201 -12.74 -13.98 1.31
C ALA A 201 -13.91 -13.69 0.37
N SER A 202 -15.05 -13.27 0.92
CA SER A 202 -16.27 -13.02 0.14
C SER A 202 -17.20 -12.06 0.88
N VAL A 203 -17.97 -11.28 0.13
CA VAL A 203 -19.04 -10.40 0.62
C VAL A 203 -20.37 -10.80 -0.04
N SER A 204 -21.48 -10.70 0.69
CA SER A 204 -22.81 -10.97 0.16
C SER A 204 -23.19 -9.97 -0.93
N ALA A 205 -23.89 -10.43 -1.98
CA ALA A 205 -24.30 -9.58 -3.10
C ALA A 205 -25.27 -8.45 -2.71
N HIS A 206 -26.07 -8.67 -1.67
CA HIS A 206 -27.04 -7.70 -1.19
C HIS A 206 -26.71 -7.24 0.23
N PRO A 207 -26.94 -5.96 0.55
CA PRO A 207 -26.88 -5.49 1.92
C PRO A 207 -27.99 -6.15 2.74
N GLU A 208 -27.75 -6.37 4.02
CA GLU A 208 -28.81 -6.67 4.96
C GLU A 208 -29.78 -5.49 5.03
N PRO A 209 -31.10 -5.74 5.19
CA PRO A 209 -32.03 -4.68 5.48
C PRO A 209 -31.60 -4.02 6.79
N ALA A 210 -31.37 -2.69 6.75
CA ALA A 210 -30.96 -1.94 7.93
C ALA A 210 -32.02 -2.11 9.03
N GLU A 211 -31.63 -2.74 10.14
CA GLU A 211 -32.37 -2.60 11.39
C GLU A 211 -32.35 -1.11 11.73
N ARG A 212 -33.51 -0.45 11.79
CA ARG A 212 -33.61 1.01 12.01
C ARG A 212 -32.71 1.41 13.18
N PRO A 213 -31.76 2.34 13.00
CA PRO A 213 -31.09 2.95 14.12
C PRO A 213 -32.11 3.78 14.91
N GLU A 214 -32.13 3.67 16.24
CA GLU A 214 -32.74 4.69 17.08
C GLU A 214 -32.07 6.06 16.80
N PRO A 215 -32.83 7.15 16.66
CA PRO A 215 -32.27 8.45 16.29
C PRO A 215 -31.32 8.96 17.37
N ALA A 216 -30.02 8.97 17.06
CA ALA A 216 -29.02 9.66 17.86
C ALA A 216 -29.25 11.18 17.74
N ALA A 217 -29.60 11.81 18.87
CA ALA A 217 -29.78 13.23 18.98
C ALA A 217 -28.45 14.00 18.73
N GLY A 218 -28.50 14.96 17.82
CA GLY A 218 -27.60 16.12 17.79
C GLY A 218 -26.24 15.91 17.12
N GLY A 219 -26.15 16.22 15.82
CA GLY A 219 -24.89 16.39 15.11
C GLY A 219 -25.09 17.17 13.82
N SER A 220 -24.78 18.47 13.86
CA SER A 220 -24.86 19.40 12.74
C SER A 220 -24.04 18.93 11.54
N ALA A 221 -24.72 18.71 10.40
CA ALA A 221 -24.12 18.28 9.14
C ALA A 221 -23.37 19.42 8.45
N GLU A 222 -22.08 19.22 8.19
CA GLU A 222 -21.34 19.99 7.19
C GLU A 222 -21.87 19.63 5.79
N ARG A 223 -22.25 20.65 5.02
CA ARG A 223 -22.84 20.53 3.68
C ARG A 223 -21.77 20.12 2.66
N GLY A 224 -21.96 18.97 1.99
CA GLY A 224 -21.22 18.62 0.78
C GLY A 224 -20.99 17.14 0.52
N ALA A 225 -21.14 16.27 1.52
CA ALA A 225 -21.05 14.82 1.35
C ALA A 225 -22.46 14.20 1.41
N SER A 226 -22.88 13.51 0.34
CA SER A 226 -24.04 12.64 0.39
C SER A 226 -23.69 11.42 1.25
N VAL A 227 -24.02 11.47 2.53
CA VAL A 227 -23.65 10.42 3.46
C VAL A 227 -24.67 9.28 3.42
N GLU A 228 -24.43 8.31 2.55
CA GLU A 228 -25.11 7.01 2.60
C GLU A 228 -24.59 6.20 3.80
N HIS A 229 -24.97 6.62 5.00
CA HIS A 229 -24.69 5.87 6.22
C HIS A 229 -25.51 4.58 6.26
N GLY A 230 -24.91 3.51 6.77
CA GLY A 230 -25.65 2.41 7.39
C GLY A 230 -26.07 1.27 6.48
N ARG A 231 -25.52 1.18 5.26
CA ARG A 231 -25.60 -0.08 4.49
C ARG A 231 -24.63 -1.09 5.08
N VAL A 232 -25.13 -2.29 5.37
CA VAL A 232 -24.36 -3.36 6.00
C VAL A 232 -24.39 -4.60 5.11
N TRP A 233 -23.25 -5.25 4.91
CA TRP A 233 -23.12 -6.49 4.18
C TRP A 233 -22.55 -7.59 5.08
N ASN A 234 -22.94 -8.83 4.82
CA ASN A 234 -22.31 -9.98 5.43
C ASN A 234 -21.04 -10.34 4.66
N ALA A 235 -19.97 -10.67 5.37
CA ALA A 235 -18.71 -11.10 4.80
C ALA A 235 -18.19 -12.35 5.52
N ARG A 236 -17.33 -13.10 4.83
CA ARG A 236 -16.63 -14.26 5.39
C ARG A 236 -15.14 -14.02 5.45
N ALA A 237 -14.52 -14.47 6.52
CA ALA A 237 -13.09 -14.36 6.72
C ALA A 237 -12.32 -15.24 5.73
N THR A 238 -11.14 -14.78 5.35
CA THR A 238 -10.16 -15.61 4.64
C THR A 238 -9.63 -16.71 5.57
N THR A 239 -9.88 -17.97 5.21
CA THR A 239 -9.43 -19.17 5.94
C THR A 239 -8.31 -19.93 5.24
N THR A 240 -7.94 -19.50 4.04
CA THR A 240 -6.89 -20.13 3.23
C THR A 240 -5.95 -19.05 2.73
N ARG A 241 -4.65 -19.26 2.88
CA ARG A 241 -3.61 -18.37 2.35
C ARG A 241 -3.54 -18.49 0.83
N PRO A 242 -2.93 -17.50 0.15
CA PRO A 242 -2.68 -17.58 -1.29
C PRO A 242 -1.82 -18.79 -1.72
N ASP A 243 -0.93 -19.26 -0.84
CA ASP A 243 -0.13 -20.49 -1.03
C ASP A 243 -0.92 -21.80 -0.84
N GLY A 244 -2.24 -21.71 -0.59
CA GLY A 244 -3.13 -22.84 -0.35
C GLY A 244 -3.14 -23.36 1.10
N SER A 245 -2.25 -22.87 1.97
CA SER A 245 -2.21 -23.33 3.37
C SER A 245 -3.36 -22.77 4.20
N GLU A 246 -3.82 -23.54 5.19
CA GLU A 246 -4.94 -23.12 6.05
C GLU A 246 -4.53 -22.04 7.07
N LEU A 247 -5.39 -21.03 7.22
CA LEU A 247 -5.35 -20.04 8.27
C LEU A 247 -6.24 -20.47 9.43
N LYS A 248 -5.67 -20.58 10.62
CA LYS A 248 -6.43 -20.82 11.85
C LYS A 248 -7.23 -19.58 12.25
N VAL A 249 -8.46 -19.48 11.73
CA VAL A 249 -9.44 -18.46 12.12
C VAL A 249 -10.47 -19.09 13.06
N GLY A 250 -10.53 -18.58 14.29
CA GLY A 250 -11.52 -19.02 15.29
C GLY A 250 -12.95 -18.81 14.78
N GLU A 251 -13.86 -19.73 15.12
CA GLU A 251 -15.22 -19.77 14.56
C GLU A 251 -15.97 -18.44 14.71
N ALA A 252 -15.85 -17.81 15.88
CA ALA A 252 -16.49 -16.53 16.19
C ALA A 252 -15.99 -15.34 15.33
N PHE A 253 -14.88 -15.50 14.60
CA PHE A 253 -14.31 -14.49 13.71
C PHE A 253 -14.51 -14.81 12.22
N ARG A 254 -15.14 -15.95 11.88
CA ARG A 254 -15.34 -16.36 10.49
C ARG A 254 -16.40 -15.55 9.77
N ARG A 255 -17.41 -15.06 10.49
CA ARG A 255 -18.42 -14.13 9.97
C ARG A 255 -18.03 -12.70 10.34
N LEU A 256 -18.15 -11.81 9.37
CA LEU A 256 -17.94 -10.37 9.54
C LEU A 256 -19.17 -9.62 9.03
N ARG A 257 -19.41 -8.44 9.60
CA ARG A 257 -20.31 -7.43 9.03
C ARG A 257 -19.46 -6.27 8.52
N ALA A 258 -19.63 -5.91 7.26
CA ALA A 258 -19.02 -4.74 6.64
C ALA A 258 -20.05 -3.62 6.54
N GLU A 259 -19.80 -2.50 7.19
CA GLU A 259 -20.68 -1.33 7.22
C GLU A 259 -20.01 -0.18 6.46
N LEU A 260 -20.74 0.43 5.53
CA LEU A 260 -20.31 1.63 4.83
C LEU A 260 -20.69 2.86 5.67
N LEU A 261 -19.69 3.61 6.10
CA LEU A 261 -19.85 4.79 6.95
C LEU A 261 -19.86 6.09 6.16
N VAL A 262 -18.99 6.20 5.15
CA VAL A 262 -18.87 7.39 4.30
C VAL A 262 -18.68 6.94 2.86
N HIS A 263 -19.41 7.57 1.96
CA HIS A 263 -19.34 7.34 0.52
C HIS A 263 -19.33 8.70 -0.21
N ASP A 264 -18.15 9.30 -0.33
CA ASP A 264 -17.92 10.56 -1.05
C ASP A 264 -17.18 10.27 -2.37
N PRO A 265 -17.89 10.30 -3.52
CA PRO A 265 -17.37 9.89 -4.81
C PRO A 265 -16.00 10.47 -5.15
N ALA A 266 -15.07 9.60 -5.56
CA ALA A 266 -13.71 9.95 -5.96
C ALA A 266 -12.87 10.71 -4.90
N ARG A 267 -13.30 10.75 -3.64
CA ARG A 267 -12.63 11.53 -2.59
C ARG A 267 -12.41 10.73 -1.32
N ARG A 268 -13.43 10.04 -0.81
CA ARG A 268 -13.35 9.41 0.51
C ARG A 268 -14.36 8.28 0.71
N VAL A 269 -13.85 7.11 1.12
CA VAL A 269 -14.67 5.97 1.53
C VAL A 269 -14.27 5.54 2.92
N SER A 270 -15.26 5.25 3.76
CA SER A 270 -15.02 4.75 5.12
C SER A 270 -15.80 3.47 5.35
N TRP A 271 -15.12 2.45 5.86
CA TRP A 271 -15.68 1.13 6.16
C TRP A 271 -15.49 0.79 7.63
N ARG A 272 -16.46 0.10 8.24
CA ARG A 272 -16.31 -0.58 9.52
C ARG A 272 -16.52 -2.08 9.34
N LEU A 273 -15.63 -2.88 9.92
CA LEU A 273 -15.76 -4.33 9.98
C LEU A 273 -15.97 -4.76 11.43
N ALA A 274 -17.06 -5.49 11.69
CA ALA A 274 -17.40 -6.03 13.01
C ALA A 274 -17.59 -7.54 12.95
N PHE A 275 -17.57 -8.21 14.11
CA PHE A 275 -17.74 -9.66 14.23
C PHE A 275 -19.05 -9.98 14.95
N PRO A 276 -20.13 -10.36 14.24
CA PRO A 276 -21.43 -10.60 14.85
C PRO A 276 -21.40 -11.72 15.90
N ASP A 277 -20.59 -12.76 15.69
CA ASP A 277 -20.48 -13.90 16.60
C ASP A 277 -19.47 -13.66 17.75
N ALA A 278 -18.83 -12.49 17.78
CA ALA A 278 -17.93 -12.04 18.84
C ALA A 278 -18.19 -10.57 19.20
N PRO A 279 -19.34 -10.23 19.82
CA PRO A 279 -19.75 -8.84 20.06
C PRO A 279 -18.84 -8.06 21.02
N GLN A 280 -17.98 -8.76 21.77
CA GLN A 280 -16.97 -8.16 22.65
C GLN A 280 -15.64 -7.87 21.92
N ALA A 281 -15.47 -8.38 20.69
CA ALA A 281 -14.28 -8.11 19.90
C ALA A 281 -14.24 -6.67 19.41
N ASN A 282 -13.04 -6.17 19.15
CA ASN A 282 -12.88 -4.84 18.56
C ASN A 282 -13.36 -4.86 17.10
N SER A 283 -14.08 -3.82 16.71
CA SER A 283 -14.36 -3.51 15.31
C SER A 283 -13.14 -2.84 14.66
N ARG A 284 -13.03 -2.93 13.34
CA ARG A 284 -11.98 -2.30 12.55
C ARG A 284 -12.58 -1.20 11.69
N ALA A 285 -12.11 0.02 11.84
CA ALA A 285 -12.52 1.14 11.02
C ALA A 285 -11.39 1.55 10.06
N PHE A 286 -11.76 1.78 8.80
CA PHE A 286 -10.90 2.25 7.73
C PHE A 286 -11.47 3.55 7.19
N ASP A 287 -10.64 4.59 7.08
CA ASP A 287 -10.98 5.84 6.41
C ASP A 287 -9.96 6.06 5.30
N ILE A 288 -10.40 5.90 4.06
CA ILE A 288 -9.53 5.99 2.88
C ILE A 288 -9.85 7.28 2.15
N ARG A 289 -8.86 8.14 1.98
CA ARG A 289 -8.95 9.38 1.20
C ARG A 289 -8.10 9.28 -0.05
N LEU A 290 -8.66 9.78 -1.14
CA LEU A 290 -8.06 9.78 -2.46
C LEU A 290 -7.75 11.21 -2.87
N SER A 291 -6.57 11.42 -3.45
CA SER A 291 -6.23 12.66 -4.12
C SER A 291 -5.42 12.36 -5.38
N PRO A 292 -5.64 13.09 -6.49
CA PRO A 292 -4.85 12.91 -7.70
C PRO A 292 -3.37 13.24 -7.44
N GLU A 293 -2.48 12.50 -8.11
CA GLU A 293 -1.03 12.72 -8.11
C GLU A 293 -0.47 12.38 -9.50
N ASP A 294 0.67 12.95 -9.89
CA ASP A 294 1.29 12.66 -11.19
C ASP A 294 1.43 11.15 -11.39
N GLY A 295 0.87 10.66 -12.50
CA GLY A 295 0.87 9.25 -12.85
C GLY A 295 -0.12 8.35 -12.09
N GLY A 296 -0.98 8.87 -11.22
CA GLY A 296 -1.97 8.04 -10.52
C GLY A 296 -2.71 8.71 -9.36
N THR A 297 -2.85 7.97 -8.27
CA THR A 297 -3.64 8.39 -7.10
C THR A 297 -2.84 8.24 -5.82
N ARG A 298 -2.84 9.28 -4.99
CA ARG A 298 -2.39 9.21 -3.60
C ARG A 298 -3.52 8.74 -2.71
N LEU A 299 -3.24 7.70 -1.93
CA LEU A 299 -4.13 7.17 -0.90
C LEU A 299 -3.60 7.61 0.46
N ARG A 300 -4.51 8.05 1.31
CA ARG A 300 -4.27 8.16 2.75
C ARG A 300 -5.25 7.24 3.46
N ILE A 301 -4.75 6.32 4.26
CA ILE A 301 -5.55 5.35 4.99
C ILE A 301 -5.37 5.59 6.48
N ASP A 302 -6.42 6.05 7.14
CA ASP A 302 -6.50 6.06 8.60
C ASP A 302 -7.18 4.75 9.05
N PHE A 303 -6.57 4.07 10.01
CA PHE A 303 -7.04 2.81 10.56
C PHE A 303 -7.21 2.90 12.08
N ALA A 304 -8.25 2.28 12.61
CA ALA A 304 -8.45 2.16 14.05
C ALA A 304 -9.13 0.84 14.45
N TRP A 305 -8.72 0.28 15.59
CA TRP A 305 -9.56 -0.66 16.33
C TRP A 305 -10.50 0.11 17.26
N GLU A 306 -11.79 -0.06 17.04
CA GLU A 306 -12.86 0.51 17.85
C GLU A 306 -13.29 -0.52 18.90
N ARG A 307 -13.24 -0.14 20.17
CA ARG A 307 -13.72 -1.00 21.26
C ARG A 307 -15.24 -0.92 21.36
N PRO A 308 -15.94 -2.02 21.63
CA PRO A 308 -17.39 -2.00 21.82
C PRO A 308 -17.78 -1.10 23.00
N ALA A 309 -18.82 -0.28 22.80
CA ALA A 309 -19.26 0.75 23.75
C ALA A 309 -19.79 0.20 25.10
N GLY A 310 -20.03 -1.10 25.21
CA GLY A 310 -20.58 -1.76 26.41
C GLY A 310 -19.62 -2.69 27.17
N GLY A 311 -18.35 -2.77 26.77
CA GLY A 311 -17.36 -3.66 27.41
C GLY A 311 -16.98 -3.20 28.83
N ALA A 312 -17.62 -3.80 29.84
CA ALA A 312 -17.48 -3.48 31.24
C ALA A 312 -16.02 -3.40 31.75
N ARG A 313 -15.66 -2.24 32.32
CA ARG A 313 -15.12 -1.93 33.67
C ARG A 313 -14.35 -3.00 34.50
N ARG A 314 -13.93 -4.16 33.99
CA ARG A 314 -13.39 -5.28 34.80
C ARG A 314 -11.87 -5.31 35.00
N GLY A 315 -11.17 -4.20 34.78
CA GLY A 315 -9.70 -4.15 34.97
C GLY A 315 -9.13 -2.76 35.22
N ARG A 316 -9.85 -1.89 35.97
CA ARG A 316 -9.47 -0.48 36.15
C ARG A 316 -8.19 -0.23 36.97
N LEU A 317 -7.60 -1.24 37.62
CA LEU A 317 -6.40 -1.04 38.44
C LEU A 317 -5.08 -1.45 37.73
N LEU A 318 -5.11 -2.41 36.80
CA LEU A 318 -3.91 -2.88 36.07
C LEU A 318 -3.93 -2.59 34.56
N GLY A 319 -5.11 -2.28 34.00
CA GLY A 319 -5.31 -2.02 32.56
C GLY A 319 -4.49 -0.88 31.95
N PRO A 320 -4.29 0.29 32.60
CA PRO A 320 -3.49 1.36 32.01
C PRO A 320 -1.99 1.03 31.95
N LEU A 321 -1.45 0.29 32.93
CA LEU A 321 -0.03 -0.11 32.95
C LEU A 321 0.27 -1.22 31.92
N LEU A 322 -0.54 -2.28 31.87
CA LEU A 322 -0.41 -3.28 30.79
C LEU A 322 -0.65 -2.68 29.40
N GLY A 323 -1.59 -1.74 29.31
CA GLY A 323 -1.90 -1.03 28.07
C GLY A 323 -0.75 -0.13 27.57
N VAL A 324 0.17 0.31 28.45
CA VAL A 324 1.41 1.02 28.08
C VAL A 324 2.48 0.01 27.63
N LEU A 325 2.62 -1.11 28.33
CA LEU A 325 3.60 -2.15 28.00
C LEU A 325 3.33 -2.82 26.64
N LEU A 326 2.06 -2.99 26.27
CA LEU A 326 1.64 -3.63 25.00
C LEU A 326 1.56 -2.65 23.81
N ARG A 327 1.75 -1.34 24.01
CA ARG A 327 1.75 -0.34 22.92
C ARG A 327 2.70 -0.67 21.77
N PRO A 328 3.97 -1.06 21.98
CA PRO A 328 4.85 -1.39 20.87
C PRO A 328 4.31 -2.56 20.04
N ALA A 329 3.78 -3.60 20.69
CA ALA A 329 3.19 -4.75 20.00
C ALA A 329 1.94 -4.34 19.19
N HIS A 330 1.03 -3.54 19.77
CA HIS A 330 -0.14 -3.04 19.04
C HIS A 330 0.25 -2.16 17.84
N ARG A 331 1.24 -1.29 18.01
CA ARG A 331 1.75 -0.46 16.90
C ARG A 331 2.34 -1.30 15.78
N LEU A 332 3.08 -2.35 16.13
CA LEU A 332 3.61 -3.30 15.15
C LEU A 332 2.48 -4.00 14.40
N LEU A 333 1.45 -4.48 15.10
CA LEU A 333 0.29 -5.13 14.48
C LEU A 333 -0.48 -4.18 13.56
N VAL A 334 -0.72 -2.94 13.98
CA VAL A 334 -1.36 -1.90 13.15
C VAL A 334 -0.51 -1.61 11.91
N TRP A 335 0.82 -1.52 12.06
CA TRP A 335 1.73 -1.34 10.93
C TRP A 335 1.64 -2.51 9.94
N VAL A 336 1.67 -3.76 10.43
CA VAL A 336 1.51 -4.96 9.57
C VAL A 336 0.18 -4.92 8.82
N GLN A 337 -0.94 -4.61 9.50
CA GLN A 337 -2.26 -4.55 8.86
C GLN A 337 -2.33 -3.46 7.78
N LEU A 338 -1.80 -2.26 8.07
CA LEU A 338 -1.74 -1.18 7.09
C LEU A 338 -0.84 -1.51 5.90
N SER A 339 0.32 -2.14 6.12
CA SER A 339 1.22 -2.58 5.06
C SER A 339 0.58 -3.63 4.16
N GLN A 340 -0.11 -4.63 4.74
CA GLN A 340 -0.84 -5.65 3.96
C GLN A 340 -1.98 -5.05 3.14
N LEU A 341 -2.74 -4.12 3.72
CA LEU A 341 -3.84 -3.42 3.06
C LEU A 341 -3.33 -2.61 1.85
N VAL A 342 -2.31 -1.78 2.06
CA VAL A 342 -1.68 -0.98 0.99
C VAL A 342 -1.15 -1.88 -0.11
N SER A 343 -0.43 -2.95 0.25
CA SER A 343 0.14 -3.88 -0.69
C SER A 343 -0.94 -4.58 -1.54
N SER A 344 -2.09 -4.92 -0.93
CA SER A 344 -3.22 -5.56 -1.63
C SER A 344 -3.94 -4.61 -2.57
N ILE A 345 -4.23 -3.38 -2.12
CA ILE A 345 -4.79 -2.34 -3.00
C ILE A 345 -3.84 -2.10 -4.18
N SER A 346 -2.55 -1.95 -3.92
CA SER A 346 -1.54 -1.70 -4.96
C SER A 346 -1.43 -2.85 -5.96
N ARG A 347 -1.56 -4.11 -5.54
CA ARG A 347 -1.55 -5.26 -6.46
C ARG A 347 -2.76 -5.30 -7.38
N ALA A 348 -3.93 -4.84 -6.94
CA ALA A 348 -5.14 -4.84 -7.75
C ALA A 348 -5.04 -3.97 -9.02
N PHE A 349 -4.06 -3.06 -9.07
CA PHE A 349 -3.83 -2.14 -10.20
C PHE A 349 -2.52 -2.38 -10.95
N ARG A 350 -1.80 -3.47 -10.68
CA ARG A 350 -0.45 -3.69 -11.22
C ARG A 350 -0.32 -4.85 -12.15
#